data_AF-A0A369PQR9-F1
#
_entry.id   AF-A0A369PQR9-F1
#
_cell.length_a   1.000
_cell.length_b   1.000
_cell.length_c   1.000
_cell.angle_alpha   90.00
_cell.angle_beta   90.00
_cell.angle_gamma   90.00
#
_symmetry.space_group_name_H-M   'P 1'
#
loop_
_entity.id
_entity.type
_entity.pdbx_description
1 polymer ?
#
loop_
_entity_poly.entity_id
_entity_poly.type
_entity_poly.pdbx_seq_one_letter_code
_entity_poly.pdbx_strand_id
1 'polypeptide(L)'
;MKYLKIISIISFLLINGLGEHGIPNFAGIFLCLHEFLTDIITLPHTHEIAWGLGLFAISAIGCILIILFSKKYRDRYLLVFSFMVLIAIEIYSSGILRYNKITLWFIFPFLVFIVSSVVLILRSFKSQRKSIPDV
;
A
#
# COMPACT_ATOMS: atom_id res chain seq x y z
N MET A 1 -5.44 -13.50 11.00
CA MET A 1 -4.48 -12.88 10.04
C MET A 1 -5.19 -12.45 8.77
N LYS A 2 -5.94 -13.33 8.09
CA LYS A 2 -6.63 -13.00 6.82
C LYS A 2 -7.50 -11.74 6.88
N TYR A 3 -8.42 -11.64 7.84
CA TYR A 3 -9.28 -10.46 7.97
C TYR A 3 -8.51 -9.14 8.18
N LEU A 4 -7.50 -9.14 9.05
CA LEU A 4 -6.65 -7.96 9.28
C LEU A 4 -5.89 -7.52 8.02
N LYS A 5 -5.42 -8.47 7.20
CA LYS A 5 -4.77 -8.17 5.92
C LYS A 5 -5.73 -7.51 4.94
N ILE A 6 -6.94 -8.07 4.85
CA ILE A 6 -7.98 -7.54 3.97
C ILE A 6 -8.39 -6.14 4.42
N ILE A 7 -8.59 -5.94 5.73
CA ILE A 7 -8.91 -4.62 6.29
C ILE A 7 -7.78 -3.62 6.01
N SER A 8 -6.50 -3.98 6.19
CA SER A 8 -5.40 -3.06 5.90
C SER A 8 -5.33 -2.71 4.42
N ILE A 9 -5.51 -3.69 3.52
CA ILE A 9 -5.48 -3.47 2.07
C ILE A 9 -6.65 -2.58 1.63
N ILE A 10 -7.88 -2.91 2.05
CA ILE A 10 -9.07 -2.12 1.71
C ILE A 10 -8.94 -0.70 2.25
N SER A 11 -8.47 -0.53 3.48
CA SER A 11 -8.30 0.80 4.08
C SER A 11 -7.29 1.61 3.28
N PHE A 12 -6.15 1.01 2.89
CA PHE A 12 -5.15 1.66 2.04
C PHE A 12 -5.73 2.09 0.67
N LEU A 13 -6.48 1.21 0.02
CA LEU A 13 -7.07 1.47 -1.29
C LEU A 13 -8.12 2.59 -1.28
N LEU A 14 -8.77 2.82 -0.12
CA LEU A 14 -9.78 3.85 0.09
C LEU A 14 -9.22 5.19 0.55
N ILE A 15 -7.90 5.31 0.80
CA ILE A 15 -7.33 6.61 1.14
C ILE A 15 -7.43 7.51 -0.09
N ASN A 16 -8.00 8.70 0.10
CA ASN A 16 -8.18 9.71 -0.93
C ASN A 16 -7.05 10.73 -0.87
N GLY A 17 -6.55 11.18 -2.01
CA GLY A 17 -5.62 12.30 -2.04
C GLY A 17 -6.20 13.60 -1.45
N LEU A 18 -5.34 14.47 -0.94
CA LEU A 18 -5.72 15.77 -0.36
C LEU A 18 -5.82 16.91 -1.39
N GLY A 19 -5.52 16.62 -2.67
CA GLY A 19 -5.59 17.61 -3.75
C GLY A 19 -7.01 17.90 -4.27
N GLU A 20 -7.12 18.89 -5.14
CA GLU A 20 -8.40 19.33 -5.75
C GLU A 20 -9.11 18.23 -6.54
N HIS A 21 -8.33 17.29 -7.09
CA HIS A 21 -8.81 16.05 -7.71
C HIS A 21 -8.27 14.83 -6.95
N GLY A 22 -8.32 14.89 -5.62
CA GLY A 22 -7.94 13.79 -4.75
C GLY A 22 -8.76 12.54 -5.04
N ILE A 23 -8.17 11.63 -5.81
CA ILE A 23 -8.76 10.34 -6.12
C ILE A 23 -8.37 9.29 -5.08
N PRO A 24 -9.20 8.25 -4.89
CA PRO A 24 -8.82 7.10 -4.09
C PRO A 24 -7.57 6.41 -4.65
N ASN A 25 -6.75 5.85 -3.78
CA ASN A 25 -5.56 5.09 -4.19
C ASN A 25 -5.85 3.98 -5.20
N PHE A 26 -6.99 3.28 -5.10
CA PHE A 26 -7.32 2.25 -6.09
C PHE A 26 -7.44 2.83 -7.51
N ALA A 27 -8.04 4.01 -7.64
CA ALA A 27 -8.21 4.68 -8.92
C ALA A 27 -6.86 5.23 -9.41
N GLY A 28 -6.05 5.80 -8.50
CA GLY A 28 -4.71 6.28 -8.83
C GLY A 28 -3.78 5.18 -9.32
N ILE A 29 -3.76 4.03 -8.65
CA ILE A 29 -2.97 2.86 -9.07
C ILE A 29 -3.43 2.37 -10.46
N PHE A 30 -4.74 2.32 -10.70
CA PHE A 30 -5.28 1.86 -11.98
C PHE A 30 -4.93 2.82 -13.12
N LEU A 31 -5.03 4.13 -12.91
CA LEU A 31 -4.64 5.15 -13.89
C LEU A 31 -3.16 5.08 -14.21
N CYS A 32 -2.29 5.02 -13.19
CA CYS A 32 -0.84 4.90 -13.38
C CYS A 32 -0.48 3.62 -14.17
N LEU A 33 -1.16 2.51 -13.87
CA LEU A 33 -0.94 1.25 -14.59
C LEU A 33 -1.45 1.33 -16.04
N HIS A 34 -2.60 1.95 -16.28
CA HIS A 34 -3.19 2.12 -17.60
C HIS A 34 -2.30 3.00 -18.51
N GLU A 35 -1.83 4.13 -18.00
CA GLU A 35 -0.91 5.03 -18.71
C GLU A 35 0.39 4.30 -19.05
N PHE A 36 0.99 3.60 -18.09
CA PHE A 36 2.20 2.82 -18.31
C PHE A 36 2.01 1.72 -19.36
N LEU A 37 0.90 0.98 -19.33
CA LEU A 37 0.61 -0.05 -20.32
C LEU A 37 0.35 0.54 -21.69
N THR A 38 -0.35 1.67 -21.76
CA THR A 38 -0.62 2.38 -23.01
C THR A 38 0.69 2.82 -23.64
N ASP A 39 1.57 3.49 -22.88
CA ASP A 39 2.90 3.91 -23.34
C ASP A 39 3.72 2.74 -23.86
N ILE A 40 3.70 1.59 -23.16
CA ILE A 40 4.40 0.37 -23.59
C ILE A 40 3.86 -0.18 -24.91
N ILE A 41 2.54 -0.18 -25.09
CA ILE A 41 1.89 -0.76 -26.27
C ILE A 41 2.00 0.19 -27.47
N THR A 42 1.91 1.50 -27.24
CA THR A 42 1.99 2.54 -28.26
C THR A 42 3.41 3.10 -28.46
N LEU A 43 4.44 2.37 -28.02
CA LEU A 43 5.87 2.72 -28.12
C LEU A 43 6.32 3.37 -29.45
N PRO A 44 5.74 3.06 -30.64
CA PRO A 44 6.08 3.75 -31.88
C PRO A 44 5.65 5.24 -31.95
N HIS A 45 4.79 5.70 -31.04
CA HIS A 45 4.10 7.01 -31.11
C HIS A 45 4.31 7.91 -29.88
N THR A 46 4.85 7.40 -28.78
CA THR A 46 5.14 8.16 -27.56
C THR A 46 6.65 8.39 -27.44
N HIS A 47 7.07 9.64 -27.21
CA HIS A 47 8.50 9.99 -27.15
C HIS A 47 9.17 9.57 -25.83
N GLU A 48 8.40 9.29 -24.77
CA GLU A 48 8.91 8.86 -23.48
C GLU A 48 7.92 7.91 -22.80
N ILE A 49 8.42 6.86 -22.16
CA ILE A 49 7.63 5.94 -21.33
C ILE A 49 7.54 6.54 -19.93
N ALA A 50 6.33 6.59 -19.34
CA ALA A 50 6.13 7.03 -17.96
C ALA A 50 6.63 6.02 -16.91
N TRP A 51 7.92 5.71 -16.90
CA TRP A 51 8.57 4.76 -16.00
C TRP A 51 8.28 5.05 -14.51
N GLY A 52 8.20 6.33 -14.13
CA GLY A 52 7.89 6.73 -12.76
C GLY A 52 6.50 6.29 -12.30
N LEU A 53 5.48 6.45 -13.16
CA LEU A 53 4.09 6.06 -12.89
C LEU A 53 3.94 4.53 -12.90
N GLY A 54 4.61 3.86 -13.86
CA GLY A 54 4.64 2.41 -13.93
C GLY A 54 5.28 1.77 -12.69
N LEU A 55 6.45 2.26 -12.28
CA LEU A 55 7.16 1.74 -11.12
C LEU A 55 6.38 1.98 -9.83
N PHE A 56 5.68 3.11 -9.71
CA PHE A 56 4.76 3.40 -8.61
C PHE A 56 3.62 2.38 -8.54
N ALA A 57 2.89 2.16 -9.64
CA ALA A 57 1.75 1.25 -9.68
C ALA A 57 2.17 -0.20 -9.40
N ILE A 58 3.24 -0.67 -10.05
CA ILE A 58 3.77 -2.03 -9.89
C ILE A 58 4.24 -2.25 -8.45
N SER A 59 4.91 -1.27 -7.85
CA SER A 59 5.39 -1.36 -6.46
C SER A 59 4.22 -1.42 -5.47
N ALA A 60 3.18 -0.61 -5.67
CA ALA A 60 1.98 -0.64 -4.85
C ALA A 60 1.27 -2.01 -4.93
N ILE A 61 1.05 -2.51 -6.14
CA ILE A 61 0.42 -3.82 -6.39
C ILE A 61 1.27 -4.93 -5.78
N GLY A 62 2.60 -4.90 -5.99
CA GLY A 62 3.53 -5.88 -5.42
C GLY A 62 3.46 -5.93 -3.90
N CYS A 63 3.43 -4.77 -3.23
CA CYS A 63 3.29 -4.70 -1.77
C CYS A 63 1.94 -5.24 -1.29
N ILE A 64 0.84 -4.94 -1.99
CA ILE A 64 -0.49 -5.49 -1.68
C ILE A 64 -0.49 -7.02 -1.80
N LEU A 65 0.09 -7.57 -2.87
CA LEU A 65 0.19 -9.02 -3.07
C LEU A 65 1.06 -9.69 -2.00
N ILE A 66 2.20 -9.08 -1.64
CA ILE A 66 3.04 -9.56 -0.54
C ILE A 66 2.25 -9.61 0.77
N ILE A 67 1.52 -8.53 1.11
CA ILE A 67 0.71 -8.49 2.33
C ILE A 67 -0.34 -9.60 2.30
N LEU A 68 -1.00 -9.83 1.16
CA LEU A 68 -2.01 -10.87 0.99
C LEU A 68 -1.43 -12.28 1.21
N PHE A 69 -0.32 -12.60 0.54
CA PHE A 69 0.28 -13.94 0.52
C PHE A 69 1.27 -14.23 1.64
N SER A 70 1.71 -13.22 2.41
CA SER A 70 2.68 -13.40 3.50
C SER A 70 2.25 -14.47 4.51
N LYS A 71 3.13 -15.41 4.81
CA LYS A 71 2.89 -16.44 5.83
C LYS A 71 3.30 -15.91 7.19
N LYS A 72 2.53 -16.28 8.22
CA LYS A 72 2.84 -15.92 9.61
C LYS A 72 4.26 -16.42 9.94
N TYR A 73 5.04 -15.58 10.61
CA TYR A 73 6.42 -15.82 11.06
C TYR A 73 7.51 -15.89 10.00
N ARG A 74 7.25 -16.50 8.84
CA ARG A 74 8.25 -16.63 7.76
C ARG A 74 8.55 -15.29 7.10
N ASP A 75 7.50 -14.54 6.76
CA ASP A 75 7.62 -13.35 5.91
C ASP A 75 7.48 -12.05 6.70
N ARG A 76 7.80 -12.06 8.00
CA ARG A 76 7.54 -10.94 8.92
C ARG A 76 8.27 -9.65 8.53
N TYR A 77 9.53 -9.76 8.08
CA TYR A 77 10.32 -8.60 7.65
C TYR A 77 9.83 -8.07 6.30
N LEU A 78 9.46 -8.98 5.39
CA LEU A 78 8.92 -8.63 4.08
C LEU A 78 7.57 -7.89 4.22
N LEU A 79 6.75 -8.32 5.17
CA LEU A 79 5.49 -7.66 5.53
C LEU A 79 5.69 -6.26 6.12
N VAL A 80 6.68 -6.08 7.01
CA VAL A 80 7.03 -4.75 7.54
C VAL A 80 7.52 -3.84 6.41
N PHE A 81 8.41 -4.36 5.55
CA PHE A 81 8.91 -3.62 4.40
C PHE A 81 7.78 -3.18 3.48
N SER A 82 6.83 -4.06 3.14
CA SER A 82 5.67 -3.70 2.32
C SER A 82 4.82 -2.60 2.95
N PHE A 83 4.59 -2.63 4.27
CA PHE A 83 3.87 -1.53 4.93
C PHE A 83 4.64 -0.21 4.89
N MET A 84 5.97 -0.23 5.07
CA MET A 84 6.77 0.99 4.95
C MET A 84 6.73 1.58 3.55
N VAL A 85 6.82 0.74 2.52
CA VAL A 85 6.71 1.18 1.12
C VAL A 85 5.33 1.76 0.85
N LEU A 86 4.24 1.12 1.29
CA LEU A 86 2.89 1.65 1.12
C LEU A 86 2.69 2.99 1.85
N ILE A 87 3.29 3.18 3.03
CA ILE A 87 3.26 4.47 3.74
C ILE A 87 4.02 5.55 2.95
N ALA A 88 5.19 5.22 2.39
CA ALA A 88 5.96 6.18 1.59
C ALA A 88 5.20 6.58 0.32
N ILE A 89 4.57 5.60 -0.35
CA ILE A 89 3.67 5.81 -1.48
C ILE A 89 2.54 6.75 -1.08
N GLU A 90 1.89 6.50 0.06
CA GLU A 90 0.78 7.33 0.55
C GLU A 90 1.20 8.78 0.82
N ILE A 91 2.35 8.99 1.47
CA ILE A 91 2.85 10.34 1.77
C ILE A 91 3.10 11.12 0.47
N TYR A 92 3.61 10.44 -0.56
CA TYR A 92 3.86 11.03 -1.86
C TYR A 92 2.57 11.30 -2.64
N SER A 93 1.67 10.31 -2.75
CA SER A 93 0.45 10.40 -3.57
C SER A 93 -0.62 11.30 -2.95
N SER A 94 -0.74 11.30 -1.63
CA SER A 94 -1.74 12.12 -0.93
C SER A 94 -1.48 13.61 -1.04
N GLY A 95 -0.22 14.01 -1.27
CA GLY A 95 0.20 15.40 -1.22
C GLY A 95 0.17 15.99 0.19
N ILE A 96 0.18 15.16 1.24
CA ILE A 96 0.11 15.61 2.64
C ILE A 96 1.19 16.64 3.02
N LEU A 97 2.35 16.58 2.35
CA LEU A 97 3.43 17.55 2.53
C LEU A 97 3.17 18.92 1.87
N ARG A 98 2.20 19.01 0.97
CA ARG A 98 1.92 20.18 0.13
C ARG A 98 0.59 20.86 0.46
N TYR A 99 -0.38 20.13 0.99
CA TYR A 99 -1.71 20.65 1.31
C TYR A 99 -1.86 20.90 2.81
N ASN A 100 -2.20 22.14 3.19
CA ASN A 100 -2.43 22.53 4.60
C ASN A 100 -3.79 22.09 5.15
N LYS A 101 -4.74 21.69 4.30
CA LYS A 101 -6.08 21.28 4.73
C LYS A 101 -6.20 19.76 4.65
N ILE A 102 -6.21 19.13 5.82
CA ILE A 102 -6.44 17.68 5.93
C ILE A 102 -7.94 17.43 6.06
N THR A 103 -8.50 16.58 5.20
CA THR A 103 -9.92 16.22 5.24
C THR A 103 -10.16 14.96 6.07
N LEU A 104 -11.33 14.86 6.71
CA LEU A 104 -11.72 13.67 7.49
C LEU A 104 -11.75 12.40 6.63
N TRP A 105 -12.08 12.54 5.34
CA TRP A 105 -12.07 11.47 4.34
C TRP A 105 -10.68 10.88 4.07
N PHE A 106 -9.61 11.62 4.36
CA PHE A 106 -8.25 11.11 4.34
C PHE A 106 -7.88 10.49 5.70
N ILE A 107 -8.17 11.21 6.80
CA ILE A 107 -7.76 10.82 8.16
C ILE A 107 -8.32 9.46 8.56
N PHE A 108 -9.61 9.21 8.29
CA PHE A 108 -10.26 7.99 8.73
C PHE A 108 -9.65 6.72 8.09
N PRO A 109 -9.62 6.56 6.75
CA PRO A 109 -9.01 5.38 6.14
C PRO A 109 -7.51 5.28 6.42
N PHE A 110 -6.80 6.40 6.51
CA PHE A 110 -5.37 6.42 6.86
C PHE A 110 -5.12 5.88 8.27
N LEU A 111 -5.88 6.31 9.27
CA LEU A 111 -5.76 5.80 10.65
C LEU A 111 -6.10 4.32 10.73
N VAL A 112 -7.18 3.88 10.06
CA VAL A 112 -7.55 2.46 10.04
C VAL A 112 -6.43 1.63 9.38
N PHE A 113 -5.81 2.14 8.31
CA PHE A 113 -4.65 1.51 7.68
C PHE A 113 -3.45 1.41 8.65
N ILE A 114 -3.08 2.48 9.33
CA ILE A 114 -1.96 2.46 10.29
C ILE A 114 -2.23 1.50 11.45
N VAL A 115 -3.39 1.60 12.09
CA VAL A 115 -3.74 0.75 13.25
C VAL A 115 -3.80 -0.71 12.85
N SER A 116 -4.45 -1.03 11.73
CA SER A 116 -4.52 -2.41 11.23
C SER A 116 -3.14 -2.97 10.89
N SER A 117 -2.27 -2.16 10.27
CA SER A 117 -0.88 -2.52 9.93
C SER A 117 -0.06 -2.83 11.18
N VAL A 118 -0.10 -1.94 12.19
CA VAL A 118 0.62 -2.14 13.48
C VAL A 118 0.14 -3.41 14.17
N VAL A 119 -1.17 -3.64 14.27
CA VAL A 119 -1.72 -4.87 14.87
C VAL A 119 -1.28 -6.12 14.11
N LEU A 120 -1.19 -6.04 12.79
CA LEU A 120 -0.77 -7.14 11.92
C LEU A 120 0.71 -7.47 12.10
N ILE A 121 1.56 -6.44 12.19
CA ILE A 121 2.98 -6.56 12.51
C ILE A 121 3.16 -7.20 13.90
N LEU A 122 2.53 -6.67 14.95
CA LEU A 122 2.64 -7.24 16.29
C LEU A 122 2.21 -8.71 16.34
N ARG A 123 1.14 -9.07 15.62
CA ARG A 123 0.70 -10.47 15.50
C ARG A 123 1.62 -11.35 14.66
N SER A 124 2.39 -10.78 13.73
CA SER A 124 3.35 -11.53 12.91
C SER A 124 4.62 -11.90 13.71
N PHE A 125 5.01 -11.07 14.68
CA PHE A 125 6.15 -11.31 15.57
C PHE A 125 5.82 -12.12 16.83
N LYS A 126 4.53 -12.22 17.22
CA LYS A 126 4.10 -13.02 18.38
C LYS A 126 4.22 -14.53 18.09
N SER A 127 5.46 -15.05 18.12
CA SER A 127 5.84 -16.46 17.87
C SER A 127 5.34 -17.42 18.96
N GLN A 128 5.26 -18.70 18.59
CA GLN A 128 4.92 -19.89 19.37
C GLN A 128 5.76 -20.00 20.67
N ARG A 129 5.48 -19.19 21.69
CA ARG A 129 6.01 -19.40 23.05
C ARG A 129 5.29 -20.58 23.75
N LYS A 130 4.93 -21.64 23.01
CA LYS A 130 4.13 -22.77 23.51
C LYS A 130 4.61 -24.16 23.07
N SER A 131 5.79 -24.29 22.45
CA SER A 131 6.32 -25.59 22.02
C SER A 131 7.77 -25.83 22.46
N ILE A 132 8.15 -25.33 23.63
CA ILE A 132 9.23 -25.96 24.40
C ILE A 132 8.49 -26.70 25.51
N PRO A 133 8.27 -28.03 25.39
CA PRO A 133 7.92 -28.80 26.57
C PRO A 133 9.09 -28.64 27.56
N ASP A 134 8.77 -28.19 28.77
CA ASP A 134 9.70 -28.22 29.88
C ASP A 134 10.17 -29.66 30.08
N VAL A 135 11.50 -29.82 30.04
CA VAL A 135 12.39 -30.91 30.47
C VAL A 135 11.72 -32.22 30.91
#